data_AF-A0A1G7CSF3-F1
#
_entry.id   AF-A0A1G7CSF3-F1
#
_cell.length_a   1.000
_cell.length_b   1.000
_cell.length_c   1.000
_cell.angle_alpha   90.00
_cell.angle_beta   90.00
_cell.angle_gamma   90.00
#
_symmetry.space_group_name_H-M   'P 1'
#
loop_
_entity.id
_entity.type
_entity.pdbx_description
1 polymer ?
#
loop_
_entity_poly.entity_id
_entity_poly.type
_entity_poly.pdbx_seq_one_letter_code
_entity_poly.pdbx_strand_id
1 'polypeptide(L)'
;MGVPHSVGCVGWPRFALRQWDSLFDVAIGNLHEVPLRVDAVLLHPRRGVALIDIAPKATPRAAQIMRQTILQSGLLRRRVASLPIVYCCLSLEEVPHLASLLDTAFAGQEPVPLHGRGWVRSLRGLLGEGHRRASHRLPAWLTAPAALLVAGLLLSGTSPALILARLHPPTEAEQSMTGAPRDQQAVDEAPAPSDIASLPMAAPPRPDIPPSQPVPAAFRLPQDTRKPARPPSAEKPPQRVSADRALPSWQPADPRCAPLLARLQLGETPSPDARHVLQTACAPHP
;
A
#
# COMPACT_ATOMS: atom_id res chain seq x y z
N MET A 1 -11.75 -7.44 23.05
CA MET A 1 -11.71 -7.06 21.63
C MET A 1 -10.62 -7.88 20.95
N GLY A 2 -10.99 -9.02 20.37
CA GLY A 2 -10.05 -9.89 19.65
C GLY A 2 -9.75 -9.30 18.27
N VAL A 3 -8.47 -9.11 17.96
CA VAL A 3 -8.04 -8.69 16.62
C VAL A 3 -8.25 -9.91 15.70
N PRO A 4 -9.16 -9.88 14.71
CA PRO A 4 -9.34 -11.01 13.83
C PRO A 4 -8.02 -11.25 13.08
N HIS A 5 -7.46 -12.44 13.30
CA HIS A 5 -6.27 -12.93 12.66
C HIS A 5 -6.47 -12.96 11.14
N SER A 6 -5.41 -12.53 10.44
CA SER A 6 -5.13 -12.73 9.01
C SER A 6 -6.28 -13.35 8.23
N VAL A 7 -7.05 -12.51 7.52
CA VAL A 7 -7.90 -12.96 6.42
C VAL A 7 -7.00 -13.83 5.53
N GLY A 8 -7.19 -15.14 5.65
CA GLY A 8 -6.36 -16.13 4.98
C GLY A 8 -6.29 -15.78 3.51
N CYS A 9 -5.11 -15.95 2.91
CA CYS A 9 -4.77 -15.57 1.54
C CYS A 9 -5.93 -15.77 0.57
N VAL A 10 -6.82 -14.78 0.47
CA VAL A 10 -7.84 -14.73 -0.57
C VAL A 10 -7.02 -14.80 -1.84
N GLY A 11 -7.30 -15.79 -2.68
CA GLY A 11 -6.54 -16.04 -3.89
C GLY A 11 -6.63 -14.83 -4.80
N TRP A 12 -5.77 -13.82 -4.58
CA TRP A 12 -5.72 -12.63 -5.40
C TRP A 12 -5.53 -13.09 -6.84
N PRO A 13 -6.40 -12.67 -7.77
CA PRO A 13 -6.37 -13.17 -9.13
C PRO A 13 -5.05 -12.73 -9.78
N ARG A 14 -4.03 -13.60 -9.70
CA ARG A 14 -2.68 -13.38 -10.22
C ARG A 14 -2.67 -13.11 -11.72
N PHE A 15 -3.74 -13.49 -12.42
CA PHE A 15 -3.83 -13.47 -13.87
C PHE A 15 -4.31 -12.13 -14.46
N ALA A 16 -5.01 -11.30 -13.67
CA ALA A 16 -5.66 -10.10 -14.21
C ALA A 16 -4.73 -8.87 -14.30
N LEU A 17 -3.57 -8.88 -13.63
CA LEU A 17 -2.74 -7.68 -13.45
C LEU A 17 -1.32 -7.86 -14.01
N ARG A 18 -1.19 -8.30 -15.28
CA ARG A 18 0.10 -8.68 -15.91
C ARG A 18 1.21 -7.60 -15.96
N GLN A 19 0.93 -6.38 -15.52
CA GLN A 19 1.90 -5.26 -15.50
C GLN A 19 2.00 -4.57 -14.13
N TRP A 20 1.29 -5.07 -13.13
CA TRP A 20 1.32 -4.53 -11.79
C TRP A 20 2.27 -5.33 -10.90
N ASP A 21 3.07 -4.60 -10.17
CA ASP A 21 3.91 -5.09 -9.11
C ASP A 21 3.12 -5.03 -7.80
N SER A 22 2.73 -6.19 -7.25
CA SER A 22 1.90 -6.26 -6.04
C SER A 22 2.72 -6.42 -4.77
N LEU A 23 2.27 -5.75 -3.70
CA LEU A 23 2.74 -5.89 -2.33
C LEU A 23 1.52 -6.10 -1.44
N PHE A 24 1.57 -7.02 -0.48
CA PHE A 24 0.45 -7.37 0.38
C PHE A 24 0.78 -7.07 1.85
N ASP A 25 -0.24 -6.78 2.65
CA ASP A 25 -0.13 -6.44 4.07
C ASP A 25 0.94 -5.34 4.32
N VAL A 26 0.77 -4.23 3.60
CA VAL A 26 1.75 -3.14 3.61
C VAL A 26 1.38 -2.14 4.69
N ALA A 27 2.36 -1.83 5.54
CA ALA A 27 2.29 -0.70 6.45
C ALA A 27 2.75 0.58 5.74
N ILE A 28 1.88 1.58 5.65
CA ILE A 28 2.17 2.92 5.14
C ILE A 28 2.15 3.94 6.29
N GLY A 29 2.99 4.98 6.19
CA GLY A 29 3.09 6.01 7.22
C GLY A 29 4.53 6.30 7.63
N ASN A 30 4.65 7.30 8.50
CA ASN A 30 5.93 7.87 8.92
C ASN A 30 6.48 7.13 10.14
N LEU A 31 7.76 7.33 10.45
CA LEU A 31 8.41 6.76 11.64
C LEU A 31 7.78 7.21 12.98
N HIS A 32 7.09 8.36 12.96
CA HIS A 32 6.55 9.01 14.15
C HIS A 32 5.05 8.75 14.36
N GLU A 33 4.37 8.13 13.38
CA GLU A 33 2.94 7.89 13.43
C GLU A 33 2.65 6.39 13.52
N VAL A 34 1.45 6.05 13.98
CA VAL A 34 0.99 4.65 13.95
C VAL A 34 0.89 4.22 12.49
N PRO A 35 1.62 3.18 12.06
CA PRO A 35 1.56 2.73 10.67
C PRO A 35 0.15 2.26 10.32
N LEU A 36 -0.37 2.79 9.22
CA LEU A 36 -1.65 2.40 8.64
C LEU A 36 -1.44 1.16 7.78
N ARG A 37 -2.19 0.09 8.00
CA ARG A 37 -2.07 -1.14 7.21
C ARG A 37 -3.10 -1.19 6.09
N VAL A 38 -2.64 -1.35 4.86
CA VAL A 38 -3.47 -1.61 3.68
C VAL A 38 -3.30 -3.05 3.21
N ASP A 39 -4.36 -3.65 2.68
CA ASP A 39 -4.35 -5.07 2.31
C ASP A 39 -3.46 -5.35 1.11
N ALA A 40 -3.47 -4.46 0.11
CA ALA A 40 -2.54 -4.50 -1.01
C ALA A 40 -2.12 -3.11 -1.50
N VAL A 41 -0.89 -3.04 -2.01
CA VAL A 41 -0.37 -1.92 -2.79
C VAL A 41 0.05 -2.46 -4.16
N LEU A 42 -0.54 -1.89 -5.20
CA LEU A 42 -0.25 -2.24 -6.58
C LEU A 42 0.54 -1.09 -7.22
N LEU A 43 1.68 -1.42 -7.83
CA LEU A 43 2.57 -0.47 -8.46
C LEU A 43 2.59 -0.70 -9.97
N HIS A 44 2.27 0.32 -10.76
CA HIS A 44 2.30 0.23 -12.21
C HIS A 44 3.26 1.26 -12.81
N PRO A 45 4.29 0.85 -13.58
CA PRO A 45 5.37 1.72 -14.01
C PRO A 45 4.92 2.95 -14.82
N ARG A 46 3.76 2.85 -15.50
CA ARG A 46 3.21 3.92 -16.37
C ARG A 46 1.94 4.59 -15.84
N ARG A 47 1.36 4.10 -14.74
CA ARG A 47 0.05 4.60 -14.25
C ARG A 47 0.16 5.21 -12.88
N GLY A 48 0.91 4.57 -11.97
CA GLY A 48 1.08 5.07 -10.61
C GLY A 48 0.87 3.98 -9.57
N VAL A 49 0.24 4.34 -8.47
CA VAL A 49 0.05 3.49 -7.29
C VAL A 49 -1.44 3.32 -7.00
N ALA A 50 -1.87 2.08 -6.80
CA ALA A 50 -3.20 1.78 -6.28
C ALA A 50 -3.09 1.17 -4.88
N LEU A 51 -3.86 1.70 -3.94
CA LEU A 51 -3.99 1.19 -2.57
C LEU A 51 -5.33 0.48 -2.46
N ILE A 52 -5.31 -0.78 -2.06
CA ILE A 52 -6.51 -1.62 -2.01
C ILE A 52 -6.74 -2.08 -0.58
N ASP A 53 -7.95 -1.85 -0.10
CA ASP A 53 -8.51 -2.51 1.08
C ASP A 53 -9.69 -3.38 0.68
N ILE A 54 -9.86 -4.49 1.40
CA ILE A 54 -11.01 -5.39 1.25
C ILE A 54 -12.01 -5.11 2.38
N ALA A 55 -13.25 -4.81 1.99
CA ALA A 55 -14.35 -4.56 2.91
C ALA A 55 -14.53 -5.73 3.90
N PRO A 56 -14.96 -5.47 5.16
CA PRO A 56 -15.47 -4.19 5.68
C PRO A 56 -14.37 -3.20 6.11
N LYS A 57 -13.09 -3.57 6.01
CA LYS A 57 -11.99 -2.68 6.37
C LYS A 57 -11.89 -1.54 5.34
N ALA A 58 -11.68 -0.32 5.83
CA ALA A 58 -11.44 0.84 4.99
C ALA A 58 -10.44 1.79 5.64
N THR A 59 -9.51 2.30 4.85
CA THR A 59 -8.52 3.31 5.26
C THR A 59 -8.61 4.56 4.36
N PRO A 60 -9.61 5.43 4.55
CA PRO A 60 -9.88 6.56 3.64
C PRO A 60 -8.71 7.56 3.53
N ARG A 61 -7.82 7.60 4.53
CA ARG A 61 -6.62 8.46 4.54
C ARG A 61 -5.40 7.83 3.88
N ALA A 62 -5.48 6.58 3.40
CA ALA A 62 -4.34 5.84 2.87
C ALA A 62 -3.63 6.57 1.73
N ALA A 63 -4.38 7.10 0.75
CA ALA A 63 -3.79 7.83 -0.36
C ALA A 63 -3.02 9.07 0.10
N GLN A 64 -3.57 9.84 1.06
CA GLN A 64 -2.91 11.02 1.61
C GLN A 64 -1.63 10.65 2.36
N ILE A 65 -1.70 9.65 3.24
CA ILE A 65 -0.55 9.16 4.03
C ILE A 65 0.55 8.62 3.10
N MET A 66 0.17 7.89 2.05
CA MET A 66 1.10 7.37 1.06
C MET A 66 1.83 8.52 0.32
N ARG A 67 1.11 9.57 -0.10
CA ARG A 67 1.73 10.76 -0.71
C ARG A 67 2.74 11.42 0.23
N GLN A 68 2.37 11.59 1.51
CA GLN A 68 3.26 12.16 2.52
C GLN A 68 4.50 11.29 2.75
N THR A 69 4.32 9.97 2.86
CA THR A 69 5.41 9.00 3.02
C THR A 69 6.42 9.10 1.88
N ILE A 70 5.92 9.13 0.63
CA ILE A 70 6.77 9.28 -0.56
C ILE A 70 7.48 10.64 -0.56
N LEU A 71 6.78 11.72 -0.22
CA LEU A 71 7.35 13.07 -0.17
C LEU A 71 8.50 13.16 0.85
N GLN A 72 8.29 12.64 2.06
CA GLN A 72 9.27 12.64 3.14
C GLN A 72 10.49 11.77 2.83
N SER A 73 10.30 10.64 2.13
CA SER A 73 11.41 9.76 1.74
C SER A 73 12.40 10.39 0.76
N GLY A 74 12.03 11.49 0.10
CA GLY A 74 12.85 12.14 -0.92
C GLY A 74 12.93 11.39 -2.26
N LEU A 75 12.37 10.17 -2.33
CA LEU A 75 12.48 9.22 -3.45
C LEU A 75 12.05 9.83 -4.79
N LEU A 76 11.06 10.73 -4.75
CA LEU A 76 10.54 11.40 -5.92
C LEU A 76 10.61 12.92 -5.83
N ARG A 77 11.53 13.53 -5.07
CA ARG A 77 11.57 15.00 -4.79
C ARG A 77 11.31 15.95 -5.97
N ARG A 78 11.61 15.56 -7.22
CA ARG A 78 11.31 16.35 -8.44
C ARG A 78 10.02 15.96 -9.18
N ARG A 79 9.39 14.84 -8.82
CA ARG A 79 8.26 14.20 -9.51
C ARG A 79 7.11 13.75 -8.57
N VAL A 80 7.19 13.99 -7.25
CA VAL A 80 6.18 13.52 -6.26
C VAL A 80 4.81 14.12 -6.55
N ALA A 81 4.78 15.42 -6.86
CA ALA A 81 3.55 16.20 -6.96
C ALA A 81 2.57 15.64 -8.00
N SER A 82 3.07 14.87 -8.96
CA SER A 82 2.27 14.35 -10.06
C SER A 82 1.97 12.86 -9.95
N LEU A 83 2.67 12.06 -9.10
CA LEU A 83 2.49 10.60 -9.08
C LEU A 83 1.01 10.25 -8.79
N PRO A 84 0.30 9.58 -9.71
CA PRO A 84 -1.10 9.26 -9.50
C PRO A 84 -1.20 8.17 -8.42
N ILE A 85 -1.98 8.46 -7.39
CA ILE A 85 -2.25 7.54 -6.29
C ILE A 85 -3.77 7.45 -6.13
N VAL A 86 -4.31 6.26 -6.34
CA VAL A 86 -5.74 5.96 -6.14
C VAL A 86 -5.91 5.03 -4.95
N TYR A 87 -7.03 5.18 -4.25
CA TYR A 87 -7.43 4.30 -3.17
C TYR A 87 -8.77 3.66 -3.54
N CYS A 88 -8.86 2.34 -3.38
CA CYS A 88 -10.05 1.56 -3.65
C CYS A 88 -10.35 0.69 -2.43
N CYS A 89 -11.57 0.81 -1.91
CA CYS A 89 -12.13 -0.14 -0.95
C CYS A 89 -13.05 -1.07 -1.74
N LEU A 90 -12.72 -2.36 -1.79
CA LEU A 90 -13.42 -3.34 -2.62
C LEU A 90 -14.11 -4.38 -1.76
N SER A 91 -15.32 -4.77 -2.14
CA SER A 91 -15.91 -6.03 -1.70
C SER A 91 -15.18 -7.22 -2.34
N LEU A 92 -15.33 -8.41 -1.76
CA LEU A 92 -14.76 -9.64 -2.31
C LEU A 92 -15.28 -9.95 -3.73
N GLU A 93 -16.54 -9.58 -4.02
CA GLU A 93 -17.18 -9.77 -5.33
C GLU A 93 -16.62 -8.86 -6.42
N GLU A 94 -16.04 -7.72 -6.04
CA GLU A 94 -15.43 -6.76 -6.98
C GLU A 94 -13.98 -7.11 -7.34
N VAL A 95 -13.32 -7.97 -6.55
CA VAL A 95 -11.90 -8.36 -6.77
C VAL A 95 -11.65 -8.93 -8.17
N PRO A 96 -12.50 -9.80 -8.75
CA PRO A 96 -12.35 -10.24 -10.14
C PRO A 96 -12.40 -9.10 -11.18
N HIS A 97 -13.08 -7.99 -10.85
CA HIS A 97 -13.24 -6.81 -11.70
C HIS A 97 -12.18 -5.73 -11.47
N LEU A 98 -11.22 -5.98 -10.56
CA LEU A 98 -10.20 -5.03 -10.14
C LEU A 98 -9.47 -4.35 -11.31
N ALA A 99 -9.12 -5.08 -12.36
CA ALA A 99 -8.42 -4.50 -13.51
C ALA A 99 -9.25 -3.37 -14.18
N SER A 100 -10.54 -3.61 -14.42
CA SER A 100 -11.46 -2.62 -15.00
C SER A 100 -11.70 -1.45 -14.04
N LEU A 101 -11.82 -1.72 -12.75
CA LEU A 101 -12.01 -0.66 -11.74
C LEU A 101 -10.79 0.26 -11.67
N LEU A 102 -9.58 -0.30 -11.78
CA LEU A 102 -8.35 0.49 -11.85
C LEU A 102 -8.27 1.28 -13.16
N ASP A 103 -8.66 0.72 -14.30
CA ASP A 103 -8.74 1.48 -15.57
C ASP A 103 -9.60 2.74 -15.39
N THR A 104 -10.80 2.59 -14.83
CA THR A 104 -11.70 3.71 -14.55
C THR A 104 -11.12 4.70 -13.53
N ALA A 105 -10.53 4.21 -12.44
CA ALA A 105 -9.98 5.06 -11.38
C ALA A 105 -8.80 5.91 -11.86
N PHE A 106 -7.97 5.39 -12.77
CA PHE A 106 -6.85 6.13 -13.35
C PHE A 106 -7.21 6.96 -14.58
N ALA A 107 -8.37 6.74 -15.22
CA ALA A 107 -8.75 7.46 -16.43
C ALA A 107 -8.85 8.99 -16.25
N GLY A 108 -9.22 9.44 -15.04
CA GLY A 108 -9.30 10.86 -14.70
C GLY A 108 -8.00 11.49 -14.17
N GLN A 109 -6.90 10.72 -14.10
CA GLN A 109 -5.63 11.19 -13.56
C GLN A 109 -4.64 11.43 -14.69
N GLU A 110 -3.92 12.55 -14.64
CA GLU A 110 -2.88 12.84 -15.64
C GLU A 110 -1.74 11.81 -15.53
N PRO A 111 -1.42 11.06 -16.60
CA PRO A 111 -0.34 10.09 -16.56
C PRO A 111 1.00 10.81 -16.37
N VAL A 112 1.75 10.45 -15.33
CA VAL A 112 3.10 10.98 -15.17
C VAL A 112 4.07 10.21 -16.04
N PRO A 113 4.90 10.89 -16.84
CA PRO A 113 5.99 10.26 -17.56
C PRO A 113 7.11 9.85 -16.59
N LEU A 114 6.86 8.83 -15.79
CA LEU A 114 7.86 8.15 -14.99
C LEU A 114 8.60 7.19 -15.91
N HIS A 115 9.77 7.63 -16.35
CA HIS A 115 10.60 6.83 -17.23
C HIS A 115 11.23 5.68 -16.44
N GLY A 116 10.92 4.44 -16.84
CA GLY A 116 11.54 3.21 -16.35
C GLY A 116 10.94 2.63 -15.05
N ARG A 117 11.38 1.41 -14.71
CA ARG A 117 10.95 0.66 -13.51
C ARG A 117 11.72 1.03 -12.23
N GLY A 118 12.68 1.95 -12.31
CA GLY A 118 13.55 2.31 -11.19
C GLY A 118 12.78 2.81 -9.97
N TRP A 119 11.79 3.68 -10.17
CA TRP A 119 10.97 4.21 -9.09
C TRP A 119 10.12 3.13 -8.41
N VAL A 120 9.63 2.14 -9.16
CA VAL A 120 8.88 1.00 -8.61
C VAL A 120 9.75 0.20 -7.66
N ARG A 121 11.01 -0.06 -8.04
CA ARG A 121 11.98 -0.75 -7.18
C ARG A 121 12.28 0.05 -5.90
N SER A 122 12.51 1.35 -6.03
CA SER A 122 12.76 2.21 -4.87
C SER A 122 11.56 2.24 -3.93
N LEU A 123 10.34 2.37 -4.48
CA LEU A 123 9.12 2.42 -3.67
C LEU A 123 8.85 1.07 -2.98
N ARG A 124 9.13 -0.04 -3.66
CA ARG A 124 9.13 -1.38 -3.03
C ARG A 124 10.12 -1.48 -1.87
N GLY A 125 11.32 -0.91 -2.01
CA GLY A 125 12.30 -0.83 -0.91
C GLY A 125 11.76 -0.04 0.27
N LEU A 126 11.22 1.16 0.00
CA LEU A 126 10.62 2.03 1.01
C LEU A 126 9.51 1.33 1.80
N LEU A 127 8.58 0.66 1.11
CA LEU A 127 7.45 -0.05 1.71
C LEU A 127 7.86 -1.37 2.39
N GLY A 128 8.81 -2.10 1.81
CA GLY A 128 9.29 -3.38 2.31
C GLY A 128 10.10 -3.26 3.61
N GLU A 129 10.86 -2.17 3.77
CA GLU A 129 11.51 -1.86 5.04
C GLU A 129 10.50 -1.54 6.15
N GLY A 130 9.41 -0.85 5.82
CA GLY A 130 8.32 -0.57 6.75
C GLY A 130 7.72 -1.85 7.34
N HIS A 131 7.50 -2.87 6.51
CA HIS A 131 6.97 -4.16 6.96
C HIS A 131 7.91 -4.87 7.96
N ARG A 132 9.22 -4.90 7.70
CA ARG A 132 10.19 -5.49 8.65
C ARG A 132 10.21 -4.73 9.98
N ARG A 133 10.16 -3.39 9.95
CA ARG A 133 10.19 -2.56 11.17
C ARG A 133 8.92 -2.70 12.01
N ALA A 134 7.75 -2.81 11.37
CA ALA A 134 6.48 -3.01 12.09
C ALA A 134 6.46 -4.36 12.83
N SER A 135 7.00 -5.41 12.22
CA SER A 135 7.06 -6.74 12.84
C SER A 135 8.06 -6.82 14.02
N HIS A 136 9.07 -5.94 14.06
CA HIS A 136 10.04 -5.88 15.17
C HIS A 136 9.62 -5.00 16.36
N ARG A 137 8.48 -4.30 16.27
CA ARG A 137 7.93 -3.49 17.37
C ARG A 137 6.70 -4.13 18.01
N LEU A 138 6.76 -5.42 18.33
CA LEU A 138 5.95 -5.89 19.44
C LEU A 138 6.55 -5.26 20.70
N PRO A 139 5.80 -4.45 21.45
CA PRO A 139 6.34 -3.80 22.61
C PRO A 139 6.82 -4.85 23.61
N ALA A 140 8.05 -4.71 24.12
CA ALA A 140 8.67 -5.66 25.06
C ALA A 140 7.84 -5.90 26.34
N TRP A 141 6.87 -5.04 26.64
CA TRP A 141 5.94 -5.21 27.75
C TRP A 141 4.83 -6.25 27.49
N LEU A 142 4.53 -6.60 26.24
CA LEU A 142 3.62 -7.71 25.91
C LEU A 142 4.31 -9.09 26.00
N THR A 143 5.64 -9.15 25.98
CA THR A 143 6.38 -10.40 26.24
C THR A 143 6.64 -10.66 27.73
N ALA A 144 6.35 -9.70 28.62
CA ALA A 144 6.83 -9.73 30.00
C ALA A 144 5.96 -10.48 31.05
N PRO A 145 4.63 -10.69 30.93
CA PRO A 145 3.92 -11.46 31.98
C PRO A 145 3.49 -12.88 31.57
N ALA A 146 3.46 -13.25 30.28
CA ALA A 146 3.03 -14.60 29.88
C ALA A 146 4.05 -15.69 30.29
N ALA A 147 5.34 -15.38 30.28
CA ALA A 147 6.38 -16.30 30.74
C ALA A 147 6.33 -16.54 32.27
N LEU A 148 5.88 -15.55 33.06
CA LEU A 148 5.73 -15.70 34.51
C LEU A 148 4.49 -16.52 34.90
N LEU A 149 3.42 -16.53 34.08
CA LEU A 149 2.26 -17.39 34.33
C LEU A 149 2.55 -18.87 34.04
N VAL A 150 3.37 -19.19 33.03
CA VAL A 150 3.79 -20.59 32.79
C VAL A 150 4.81 -21.07 33.83
N ALA A 151 5.72 -20.19 34.26
CA ALA A 151 6.66 -20.53 35.34
C ALA A 151 5.95 -20.71 36.69
N GLY A 152 4.94 -19.90 37.03
CA GLY A 152 4.14 -20.06 38.26
C GLY A 152 3.32 -21.34 38.32
N LEU A 153 2.85 -21.84 37.17
CA LEU A 153 2.09 -23.10 37.07
C LEU A 153 2.96 -24.35 37.24
N LEU A 154 4.23 -24.30 36.85
CA LEU A 154 5.17 -25.43 37.02
C LEU A 154 5.67 -25.60 38.46
N LEU A 155 5.67 -24.54 39.26
CA LEU A 155 6.11 -24.58 40.67
C LEU A 155 5.00 -24.89 41.67
N SER A 156 3.72 -24.84 41.26
CA SER A 156 2.58 -24.92 42.18
C SER A 156 1.97 -26.31 42.37
N GLY A 157 2.54 -27.37 41.78
CA GLY A 157 2.13 -28.77 42.02
C GLY A 157 0.63 -29.06 41.85
N THR A 158 -0.11 -28.18 41.18
CA THR A 158 -1.56 -28.25 41.07
C THR A 158 -1.89 -29.02 39.80
N SER A 159 -2.46 -30.20 40.01
CA SER A 159 -2.87 -31.12 38.95
C SER A 159 -3.78 -30.41 37.93
N PRO A 160 -3.50 -30.49 36.61
CA PRO A 160 -4.22 -29.74 35.58
C PRO A 160 -5.71 -30.11 35.42
N ALA A 161 -6.18 -31.13 36.15
CA ALA A 161 -7.57 -31.56 36.11
C ALA A 161 -8.56 -30.56 36.75
N LEU A 162 -8.12 -29.64 37.62
CA LEU A 162 -9.03 -28.72 38.33
C LEU A 162 -9.25 -27.35 37.66
N ILE A 163 -8.48 -26.99 36.63
CA ILE A 163 -8.58 -25.66 36.01
C ILE A 163 -9.68 -25.60 34.92
N LEU A 164 -10.09 -26.75 34.39
CA LEU A 164 -11.18 -26.83 33.40
C LEU A 164 -12.60 -26.63 33.98
N ALA A 165 -12.76 -26.63 35.30
CA ALA A 165 -14.09 -26.56 35.94
C ALA A 165 -14.64 -25.13 36.19
N ARG A 166 -13.86 -24.06 35.92
CA ARG A 166 -14.23 -22.69 36.30
C ARG A 166 -14.52 -21.70 35.16
N LEU A 167 -14.62 -22.18 33.92
CA LEU A 167 -14.88 -21.31 32.75
C LEU A 167 -16.29 -21.42 32.17
N HIS A 168 -17.22 -22.11 32.83
CA HIS A 168 -18.64 -22.05 32.45
C HIS A 168 -19.32 -20.86 33.15
N PRO A 169 -19.82 -19.84 32.41
CA PRO A 169 -20.79 -18.92 32.98
C PRO A 169 -22.13 -19.66 33.22
N PRO A 170 -22.83 -19.40 34.33
CA PRO A 170 -24.19 -19.91 34.50
C PRO A 170 -25.12 -19.24 33.49
N THR A 171 -25.88 -20.06 32.78
CA THR A 171 -26.99 -19.66 31.94
C THR A 171 -28.12 -19.19 32.86
N GLU A 172 -28.25 -17.87 33.08
CA GLU A 172 -29.42 -17.28 33.73
C GLU A 172 -30.59 -17.26 32.74
N ALA A 173 -31.29 -18.38 32.67
CA ALA A 173 -32.72 -18.39 32.37
C ALA A 173 -33.47 -18.22 33.69
N GLU A 174 -34.63 -17.57 33.62
CA GLU A 174 -35.59 -17.30 34.72
C GLU A 174 -35.23 -16.15 35.68
N GLN A 175 -35.68 -14.94 35.32
CA GLN A 175 -36.28 -14.03 36.30
C GLN A 175 -37.44 -13.30 35.62
N SER A 176 -38.58 -13.98 35.64
CA SER A 176 -39.89 -13.44 35.33
C SER A 176 -40.58 -13.04 36.64
N MET A 177 -41.33 -11.93 36.57
CA MET A 177 -42.41 -11.53 37.47
C MET A 177 -42.07 -11.13 38.92
N THR A 178 -42.23 -9.84 39.21
CA THR A 178 -43.13 -9.25 40.24
C THR A 178 -43.11 -7.72 40.01
N GLY A 179 -44.14 -7.09 39.42
CA GLY A 179 -45.21 -6.37 40.14
C GLY A 179 -44.71 -5.05 40.79
N ALA A 180 -45.29 -3.85 40.66
CA ALA A 180 -46.59 -3.38 40.19
C ALA A 180 -46.52 -1.81 40.07
N PRO A 181 -47.63 -1.03 40.03
CA PRO A 181 -47.84 0.06 39.08
C PRO A 181 -47.54 1.48 39.62
N ARG A 182 -47.34 2.46 38.73
CA ARG A 182 -47.63 3.86 39.06
C ARG A 182 -48.01 4.72 37.85
N ASP A 183 -49.06 5.49 38.10
CA ASP A 183 -49.81 6.41 37.26
C ASP A 183 -49.03 7.55 36.59
N GLN A 184 -49.48 7.85 35.37
CA GLN A 184 -49.90 9.16 34.82
C GLN A 184 -48.99 10.40 34.98
N GLN A 185 -48.52 10.91 33.84
CA GLN A 185 -48.80 12.28 33.33
C GLN A 185 -48.25 12.33 31.89
N ALA A 186 -49.08 12.31 30.84
CA ALA A 186 -49.95 13.37 30.33
C ALA A 186 -49.19 14.61 29.85
N VAL A 187 -49.49 14.97 28.59
CA VAL A 187 -49.21 16.22 27.86
C VAL A 187 -47.80 16.31 27.23
N ASP A 188 -47.68 15.93 25.95
CA ASP A 188 -47.69 16.97 24.93
C ASP A 188 -48.03 16.43 23.52
N GLU A 189 -48.63 17.34 22.77
CA GLU A 189 -49.43 17.22 21.57
C GLU A 189 -48.60 16.77 20.35
N ALA A 190 -48.94 15.61 19.77
CA ALA A 190 -48.42 15.22 18.47
C ALA A 190 -49.31 15.86 17.37
N PRO A 191 -48.78 16.74 16.50
CA PRO A 191 -49.56 17.27 15.40
C PRO A 191 -49.82 16.18 14.35
N ALA A 192 -51.05 16.23 13.82
CA ALA A 192 -51.63 15.34 12.84
C ALA A 192 -50.74 15.11 11.59
N PRO A 193 -50.91 13.96 10.90
CA PRO A 193 -50.33 13.74 9.59
C PRO A 193 -51.00 14.67 8.58
N SER A 194 -50.33 15.76 8.23
CA SER A 194 -50.72 16.56 7.08
C SER A 194 -50.64 15.70 5.82
N ASP A 195 -51.80 15.57 5.17
CA ASP A 195 -51.96 15.23 3.76
C ASP A 195 -50.92 15.99 2.92
N ILE A 196 -49.84 15.31 2.54
CA ILE A 196 -48.97 15.77 1.48
C ILE A 196 -49.69 15.41 0.19
N ALA A 197 -50.49 16.38 -0.26
CA ALA A 197 -51.05 16.43 -1.59
C ALA A 197 -49.99 16.03 -2.62
N SER A 198 -50.33 15.04 -3.44
CA SER A 198 -49.56 14.63 -4.60
C SER A 198 -49.39 15.83 -5.54
N LEU A 199 -48.23 16.48 -5.47
CA LEU A 199 -47.82 17.46 -6.47
C LEU A 199 -47.49 16.69 -7.76
N PRO A 200 -48.09 17.04 -8.91
CA PRO A 200 -47.67 16.46 -10.18
C PRO A 200 -46.21 16.85 -10.42
N MET A 201 -45.34 15.85 -10.57
CA MET A 201 -43.99 16.01 -11.10
C MET A 201 -44.10 16.69 -12.47
N ALA A 202 -43.93 18.02 -12.50
CA ALA A 202 -43.63 18.72 -13.72
C ALA A 202 -42.28 18.19 -14.22
N ALA A 203 -42.31 17.51 -15.37
CA ALA A 203 -41.12 17.05 -16.05
C ALA A 203 -40.12 18.21 -16.18
N PRO A 204 -38.82 18.00 -15.88
CA PRO A 204 -37.83 19.05 -16.07
C PRO A 204 -37.84 19.49 -17.54
N PRO A 205 -37.77 20.80 -17.83
CA PRO A 205 -37.68 21.30 -19.20
C PRO A 205 -36.47 20.62 -19.86
N ARG A 206 -36.71 19.96 -21.00
CA ARG A 206 -35.63 19.42 -21.82
C ARG A 206 -34.68 20.58 -22.15
N PRO A 207 -33.37 20.44 -21.92
CA PRO A 207 -32.43 21.42 -22.43
C PRO A 207 -32.58 21.45 -23.96
N ASP A 208 -32.91 22.63 -24.49
CA ASP A 208 -32.88 22.88 -25.93
C ASP A 208 -31.45 22.62 -26.40
N ILE A 209 -31.24 21.46 -27.03
CA ILE A 209 -29.99 21.15 -27.72
C ILE A 209 -30.05 22.00 -29.01
N PRO A 210 -29.20 23.03 -29.16
CA PRO A 210 -29.18 23.81 -30.39
C PRO A 210 -28.83 22.86 -31.55
N PRO A 211 -29.47 23.01 -32.72
CA PRO A 211 -29.16 22.19 -33.88
C PRO A 211 -27.67 22.33 -34.19
N SER A 212 -27.00 21.18 -34.29
CA SER A 212 -25.57 21.09 -34.56
C SER A 212 -25.22 21.98 -35.75
N GLN A 213 -24.47 23.05 -35.49
CA GLN A 213 -23.94 23.88 -36.57
C GLN A 213 -23.02 23.03 -37.45
N PRO A 214 -23.13 23.13 -38.78
CA PRO A 214 -22.21 22.46 -39.68
C PRO A 214 -20.79 22.98 -39.44
N VAL A 215 -19.89 22.06 -39.11
CA VAL A 215 -18.47 22.36 -38.90
C VAL A 215 -17.93 22.99 -40.20
N PRO A 216 -17.35 24.20 -40.15
CA PRO A 216 -16.80 24.84 -41.35
C PRO A 216 -15.67 23.98 -41.93
N ALA A 217 -15.67 23.81 -43.25
CA ALA A 217 -14.76 22.96 -44.02
C ALA A 217 -13.27 23.38 -43.97
N ALA A 218 -12.89 24.32 -43.11
CA ALA A 218 -11.54 24.90 -43.03
C ALA A 218 -10.54 24.07 -42.20
N PHE A 219 -10.97 22.98 -41.54
CA PHE A 219 -10.09 22.12 -40.73
C PHE A 219 -9.77 20.75 -41.38
N ARG A 220 -9.70 20.68 -42.71
CA ARG A 220 -9.07 19.53 -43.38
C ARG A 220 -7.55 19.70 -43.34
N LEU A 221 -6.92 19.05 -42.36
CA LEU A 221 -5.47 18.82 -42.36
C LEU A 221 -5.07 18.12 -43.68
N PRO A 222 -3.99 18.57 -44.36
CA PRO A 222 -3.49 17.91 -45.55
C PRO A 222 -3.05 16.49 -45.20
N GLN A 223 -3.59 15.51 -45.94
CA GLN A 223 -3.11 14.14 -45.87
C GLN A 223 -1.66 14.12 -46.37
N ASP A 224 -0.73 13.91 -45.44
CA ASP A 224 0.70 13.84 -45.69
C ASP A 224 0.98 12.54 -46.47
N THR A 225 1.03 12.65 -47.80
CA THR A 225 1.41 11.59 -48.74
C THR A 225 2.93 11.39 -48.73
N ARG A 226 3.50 11.09 -47.55
CA ARG A 226 4.90 10.67 -47.46
C ARG A 226 5.04 9.20 -47.84
N LYS A 227 5.39 9.04 -49.11
CA LYS A 227 6.10 7.90 -49.71
C LYS A 227 7.04 7.23 -48.69
N PRO A 228 6.94 5.91 -48.46
CA PRO A 228 7.82 5.22 -47.50
C PRO A 228 9.28 5.33 -47.96
N ALA A 229 10.11 5.94 -47.11
CA ALA A 229 11.54 6.01 -47.31
C ALA A 229 12.13 4.60 -47.23
N ARG A 230 12.99 4.32 -48.21
CA ARG A 230 13.82 3.11 -48.35
C ARG A 230 14.57 2.83 -47.03
N PRO A 231 14.59 1.58 -46.51
CA PRO A 231 15.36 1.26 -45.32
C PRO A 231 16.86 1.50 -45.58
N PRO A 232 17.60 2.12 -44.65
CA PRO A 232 19.05 2.25 -44.75
C PRO A 232 19.71 0.88 -44.66
N SER A 233 20.70 0.68 -45.54
CA SER A 233 21.55 -0.49 -45.62
C SER A 233 22.13 -0.89 -44.25
N ALA A 234 22.21 -2.19 -44.04
CA ALA A 234 22.83 -2.84 -42.90
C ALA A 234 24.18 -2.21 -42.53
N GLU A 235 24.17 -1.42 -41.45
CA GLU A 235 25.38 -0.92 -40.82
C GLU A 235 26.02 -2.07 -40.03
N LYS A 236 27.28 -2.30 -40.34
CA LYS A 236 28.12 -3.39 -39.83
C LYS A 236 28.20 -3.30 -38.29
N PRO A 237 27.93 -4.38 -37.53
CA PRO A 237 28.02 -4.32 -36.08
C PRO A 237 29.45 -3.95 -35.64
N PRO A 238 29.62 -3.02 -34.68
CA PRO A 238 30.93 -2.68 -34.16
C PRO A 238 31.55 -3.91 -33.49
N GLN A 239 32.80 -4.18 -33.84
CA GLN A 239 33.63 -5.20 -33.24
C GLN A 239 33.58 -5.08 -31.71
N ARG A 240 33.21 -6.18 -31.03
CA ARG A 240 33.40 -6.34 -29.59
C ARG A 240 34.89 -6.22 -29.29
N VAL A 241 35.31 -5.09 -28.74
CA VAL A 241 36.57 -5.01 -28.00
C VAL A 241 36.33 -5.72 -26.68
N SER A 242 36.91 -6.91 -26.54
CA SER A 242 36.98 -7.64 -25.28
C SER A 242 37.70 -6.77 -24.24
N ALA A 243 36.94 -6.15 -23.35
CA ALA A 243 37.48 -5.52 -22.15
C ALA A 243 37.74 -6.61 -21.10
N ASP A 244 38.78 -7.41 -21.35
CA ASP A 244 39.40 -8.25 -20.33
C ASP A 244 40.32 -7.35 -19.50
N ARG A 245 39.69 -6.48 -18.69
CA ARG A 245 40.40 -5.62 -17.75
C ARG A 245 40.51 -6.39 -16.44
N ALA A 246 41.60 -7.15 -16.31
CA ALA A 246 41.99 -7.76 -15.05
C ALA A 246 41.89 -6.71 -13.92
N LEU A 247 40.97 -6.93 -12.99
CA LEU A 247 40.91 -6.14 -11.77
C LEU A 247 42.23 -6.34 -11.03
N PRO A 248 42.91 -5.27 -10.58
CA PRO A 248 44.06 -5.41 -9.71
C PRO A 248 43.65 -6.24 -8.50
N SER A 249 44.45 -7.24 -8.15
CA SER A 249 44.27 -8.04 -6.94
C SER A 249 44.54 -7.15 -5.72
N TRP A 250 43.52 -6.48 -5.21
CA TRP A 250 43.59 -5.75 -3.95
C TRP A 250 43.59 -6.77 -2.80
N GLN A 251 44.77 -7.15 -2.33
CA GLN A 251 44.91 -7.76 -1.01
C GLN A 251 44.98 -6.64 0.03
N PRO A 252 44.03 -6.55 0.98
CA PRO A 252 44.12 -5.55 2.04
C PRO A 252 45.34 -5.84 2.92
N ALA A 253 46.15 -4.82 3.17
CA ALA A 253 47.34 -4.92 4.02
C ALA A 253 47.00 -5.19 5.51
N ASP A 254 45.76 -4.91 5.92
CA ASP A 254 45.26 -5.16 7.28
C ASP A 254 44.09 -6.17 7.27
N PRO A 255 44.20 -7.34 7.95
CA PRO A 255 43.13 -8.33 8.04
C PRO A 255 41.85 -7.80 8.70
N ARG A 256 41.92 -6.67 9.44
CA ARG A 256 40.75 -6.03 10.07
C ARG A 256 39.82 -5.36 9.06
N CYS A 257 40.27 -5.11 7.82
CA CYS A 257 39.44 -4.53 6.75
C CYS A 257 38.57 -5.56 6.02
N ALA A 258 38.86 -6.87 6.16
CA ALA A 258 38.15 -7.93 5.45
C ALA A 258 36.61 -7.95 5.68
N PRO A 259 36.10 -7.75 6.92
CA PRO A 259 34.66 -7.71 7.16
C PRO A 259 33.99 -6.51 6.50
N LEU A 260 34.65 -5.35 6.46
CA LEU A 260 34.12 -4.12 5.85
C LEU A 260 34.06 -4.22 4.32
N LEU A 261 35.08 -4.82 3.70
CA LEU A 261 35.09 -5.07 2.26
C LEU A 261 34.02 -6.09 1.83
N ALA A 262 33.77 -7.12 2.63
CA ALA A 262 32.70 -8.08 2.37
C ALA A 262 31.31 -7.40 2.35
N ARG A 263 31.07 -6.44 3.26
CA ARG A 263 29.82 -5.67 3.31
C ARG A 263 29.65 -4.73 2.12
N LEU A 264 30.74 -4.14 1.65
CA LEU A 264 30.74 -3.33 0.42
C LEU A 264 30.46 -4.16 -0.84
N GLN A 265 31.00 -5.38 -0.92
CA GLN A 265 30.70 -6.31 -2.03
C GLN A 265 29.23 -6.75 -2.03
N LEU A 266 28.58 -6.77 -0.86
CA LEU A 266 27.14 -7.03 -0.72
C LEU A 266 26.27 -5.79 -0.97
N GLY A 267 26.86 -4.64 -1.30
CA GLY A 267 26.15 -3.41 -1.62
C GLY A 267 25.59 -2.65 -0.42
N GLU A 268 26.03 -2.97 0.81
CA GLU A 268 25.67 -2.20 1.99
C GLU A 268 26.42 -0.88 2.02
N THR A 269 25.71 0.24 2.24
CA THR A 269 26.36 1.54 2.42
C THR A 269 26.99 1.64 3.81
N PRO A 270 28.31 1.77 3.94
CA PRO A 270 28.96 1.87 5.25
C PRO A 270 28.57 3.16 5.96
N SER A 271 28.48 3.08 7.29
CA SER A 271 28.33 4.24 8.18
C SER A 271 29.42 5.29 7.92
N PRO A 272 29.16 6.60 8.09
CA PRO A 272 30.17 7.66 7.92
C PRO A 272 31.48 7.40 8.69
N ASP A 273 31.43 6.84 9.89
CA ASP A 273 32.63 6.49 10.66
C ASP A 273 33.45 5.36 10.00
N ALA A 274 32.76 4.38 9.42
CA ALA A 274 33.40 3.27 8.71
C ALA A 274 34.05 3.71 7.39
N ARG A 275 33.51 4.77 6.75
CA ARG A 275 34.17 5.39 5.59
C ARG A 275 35.48 6.06 5.97
N HIS A 276 35.53 6.71 7.13
CA HIS A 276 36.75 7.36 7.59
C HIS A 276 37.86 6.34 7.86
N VAL A 277 37.52 5.19 8.47
CA VAL A 277 38.46 4.08 8.71
C VAL A 277 38.97 3.46 7.41
N LEU A 278 38.09 3.28 6.41
CA LEU A 278 38.51 2.78 5.10
C LEU A 278 39.40 3.76 4.33
N GLN A 279 39.22 5.07 4.50
CA GLN A 279 40.06 6.08 3.87
C GLN A 279 41.46 6.15 4.50
N THR A 280 41.57 6.00 5.82
CA THR A 280 42.87 6.02 6.51
C THR A 280 43.62 4.70 6.41
N ALA A 281 42.94 3.56 6.35
CA ALA A 281 43.58 2.24 6.24
C ALA A 281 44.02 1.86 4.82
N CYS A 282 43.43 2.48 3.78
CA CYS A 282 43.70 2.15 2.37
C CYS A 282 44.53 3.22 1.63
N ALA A 283 45.19 4.14 2.34
CA ALA A 283 46.08 5.09 1.69
C ALA A 283 47.25 4.34 1.03
N PRO A 284 47.56 4.60 -0.26
CA PRO A 284 48.71 3.98 -0.90
C PRO A 284 49.98 4.41 -0.16
N HIS A 285 50.75 3.43 0.32
CA HIS A 285 52.13 3.69 0.73
C HIS A 285 52.90 4.20 -0.51
N PRO A 286 53.70 5.28 -0.39
CA PRO A 286 54.49 5.80 -1.51
C PRO A 286 55.52 4.78 -1.99
#